data_AF-A0AAU1C3K5-F1
#
_entry.id   AF-A0AAU1C3K5-F1
#
_cell.length_a   1.000
_cell.length_b   1.000
_cell.length_c   1.000
_cell.angle_alpha   90.00
_cell.angle_beta   90.00
_cell.angle_gamma   90.00
#
_symmetry.space_group_name_H-M   'P 1'
#
loop_
_entity.id
_entity.type
_entity.pdbx_description
1 polymer ?
#
loop_
_entity_poly.entity_id
_entity_poly.type
_entity_poly.pdbx_seq_one_letter_code
_entity_poly.pdbx_strand_id
1 'polypeptide(L)'
;MSKHLSPEEAEQLIEVVSTWYAGQIMKERRADRPDPERLKTLQDRLAACAADQKALNGAGPQEADEIAARYAARAKELDGQ
;
A
#
# COMPACT_ATOMS: atom_id res chain seq x y z
N MET A 1 -17.00 7.97 -20.47
CA MET A 1 -16.64 6.61 -20.01
C MET A 1 -15.78 6.78 -18.78
N SER A 2 -16.32 6.47 -17.61
CA SER A 2 -15.52 6.46 -16.37
C SER A 2 -14.44 5.41 -16.56
N LYS A 3 -13.17 5.83 -16.52
CA LYS A 3 -12.04 4.91 -16.62
C LYS A 3 -11.93 4.22 -15.26
N HIS A 4 -12.66 3.12 -15.12
CA HIS A 4 -12.51 2.19 -14.01
C HIS A 4 -11.07 1.64 -14.09
N LEU A 5 -10.33 1.73 -12.99
CA LEU A 5 -9.02 1.13 -12.87
C LEU A 5 -9.23 -0.38 -12.82
N SER A 6 -8.49 -1.13 -13.64
CA SER A 6 -8.62 -2.58 -13.64
C SER A 6 -8.14 -3.15 -12.30
N PRO A 7 -8.60 -4.36 -11.90
CA PRO A 7 -8.03 -5.05 -10.75
C PRO A 7 -6.50 -5.18 -10.82
N GLU A 8 -5.94 -5.31 -12.03
CA GLU A 8 -4.48 -5.36 -12.23
C GLU A 8 -3.82 -4.02 -11.92
N GLU A 9 -4.42 -2.88 -12.30
CA GLU A 9 -3.93 -1.55 -11.95
C GLU A 9 -4.01 -1.31 -10.43
N ALA A 10 -5.08 -1.79 -9.78
CA ALA A 10 -5.21 -1.75 -8.33
C ALA A 10 -4.11 -2.58 -7.65
N GLU A 11 -3.83 -3.78 -8.15
CA GLU A 11 -2.79 -4.67 -7.61
C GLU A 11 -1.40 -4.04 -7.74
N GLN A 12 -1.07 -3.44 -8.89
CA GLN A 12 0.20 -2.75 -9.09
C GLN A 12 0.38 -1.59 -8.10
N LEU A 13 -0.66 -0.81 -7.84
CA LEU A 13 -0.60 0.28 -6.87
C LEU A 13 -0.42 -0.23 -5.43
N ILE A 14 -1.06 -1.35 -5.07
CA ILE A 14 -0.85 -2.01 -3.79
C ILE A 14 0.60 -2.50 -3.66
N GLU A 15 1.16 -3.11 -4.71
CA GLU A 15 2.53 -3.61 -4.72
C GLU A 15 3.55 -2.49 -4.52
N VAL A 16 3.39 -1.35 -5.21
CA VAL A 16 4.25 -0.16 -5.06
C VAL A 16 4.26 0.32 -3.60
N VAL A 17 3.09 0.48 -3.00
CA VAL A 17 2.97 0.97 -1.62
C VAL A 17 3.50 -0.06 -0.61
N SER A 18 3.23 -1.34 -0.83
CA SER A 18 3.73 -2.44 0.00
C SER A 18 5.26 -2.49 -0.01
N THR A 19 5.85 -2.37 -1.20
CA THR A 19 7.30 -2.36 -1.39
C THR A 19 7.94 -1.18 -0.68
N TRP A 20 7.32 0.00 -0.73
CA TRP A 20 7.78 1.16 0.00
C TRP A 20 7.76 0.92 1.52
N TYR A 21 6.67 0.41 2.09
CA TYR A 21 6.61 0.10 3.52
C TYR A 21 7.64 -0.95 3.95
N ALA A 22 7.80 -2.02 3.19
CA ALA A 22 8.83 -3.03 3.45
C ALA A 22 10.24 -2.41 3.45
N GLY A 23 10.52 -1.52 2.50
CA GLY A 23 11.76 -0.75 2.44
C GLY A 23 11.96 0.14 3.68
N GLN A 24 10.93 0.86 4.12
CA GLN A 24 11.00 1.71 5.31
C GLN A 24 11.18 0.91 6.60
N ILE A 25 10.53 -0.26 6.72
CA ILE A 25 10.74 -1.18 7.85
C ILE A 25 12.21 -1.60 7.92
N MET A 26 12.80 -1.94 6.78
CA MET A 26 14.22 -2.33 6.72
C MET A 26 15.16 -1.17 7.06
N LYS A 27 14.84 0.05 6.62
CA LYS A 27 15.58 1.27 6.98
C LYS A 27 15.50 1.54 8.49
N GLU A 28 14.29 1.51 9.07
CA GLU A 28 14.05 1.76 10.49
C GLU A 28 14.78 0.75 11.38
N ARG A 29 14.72 -0.54 11.03
CA ARG A 29 15.44 -1.61 11.75
C ARG A 29 16.96 -1.45 11.74
N ARG A 30 17.50 -0.75 10.74
CA ARG A 30 18.94 -0.53 10.56
C ARG A 30 19.40 0.83 11.08
N ALA A 31 18.49 1.67 11.57
CA ALA A 31 18.85 2.95 12.16
C ALA A 31 19.66 2.76 13.45
N ASP A 32 20.54 3.71 13.77
CA ASP A 32 21.33 3.68 15.01
C ASP A 32 20.45 3.67 16.28
N ARG A 33 19.24 4.25 16.17
CA ARG A 33 18.21 4.21 17.19
C ARG A 33 16.84 3.96 16.55
N PRO A 34 16.45 2.68 16.38
CA PRO A 34 15.15 2.33 15.82
C PRO A 34 14.01 2.85 16.72
N ASP A 35 12.99 3.43 16.10
CA ASP A 35 11.75 3.81 16.78
C ASP A 35 10.73 2.64 16.72
N PRO A 36 10.41 2.00 17.86
CA PRO A 36 9.49 0.87 17.89
C PRO A 36 8.05 1.26 17.54
N GLU A 37 7.59 2.48 17.82
CA GLU A 37 6.23 2.93 17.49
C GLU A 37 6.10 3.17 15.99
N ARG A 38 7.12 3.79 15.39
CA ARG A 38 7.23 3.93 13.93
C ARG A 38 7.31 2.57 13.24
N LEU A 39 8.11 1.65 13.76
CA LEU A 39 8.25 0.31 13.21
C LEU A 39 6.92 -0.45 13.23
N LYS A 40 6.20 -0.41 14.36
CA LYS A 40 4.88 -1.01 14.50
C LYS A 40 3.89 -0.39 13.50
N THR A 41 3.87 0.93 13.39
CA THR A 41 3.02 1.63 12.41
C THR A 41 3.30 1.17 10.98
N LEU A 42 4.57 1.06 10.59
CA LEU A 42 4.93 0.59 9.25
C LEU A 42 4.50 -0.87 9.02
N GLN A 43 4.62 -1.74 10.03
CA GLN A 43 4.17 -3.14 9.96
C GLN A 43 2.65 -3.25 9.84
N ASP A 44 1.90 -2.48 10.62
CA ASP A 44 0.43 -2.44 10.56
C ASP A 44 -0.04 -1.97 9.18
N ARG A 45 0.65 -0.99 8.59
CA ARG A 45 0.36 -0.51 7.23
C ARG A 45 0.69 -1.56 6.16
N LEU A 46 1.81 -2.27 6.27
CA LEU A 46 2.15 -3.36 5.36
C LEU A 46 1.14 -4.51 5.46
N ALA A 47 0.67 -4.84 6.66
CA ALA A 47 -0.38 -5.85 6.87
C ALA A 47 -1.71 -5.41 6.25
N ALA A 48 -2.07 -4.12 6.31
CA ALA A 48 -3.24 -3.59 5.63
C ALA A 48 -3.13 -3.76 4.11
N CYS A 49 -1.94 -3.56 3.52
CA CYS A 49 -1.73 -3.82 2.10
C CYS A 49 -1.96 -5.27 1.70
N ALA A 50 -1.48 -6.22 2.49
CA ALA A 50 -1.73 -7.64 2.25
C ALA A 50 -3.22 -7.99 2.37
N ALA A 51 -3.96 -7.37 3.30
CA ALA A 51 -5.40 -7.56 3.45
C ALA A 51 -6.16 -7.01 2.23
N ASP A 52 -5.79 -5.82 1.75
CA ASP A 52 -6.39 -5.19 0.58
C ASP A 52 -6.11 -5.98 -0.70
N GLN A 53 -4.90 -6.52 -0.88
CA GLN A 53 -4.57 -7.39 -2.02
C GLN A 53 -5.41 -8.67 -1.99
N LYS A 54 -5.63 -9.25 -0.80
CA LYS A 54 -6.51 -10.41 -0.65
C LYS A 54 -7.98 -10.06 -0.97
N ALA A 55 -8.45 -8.89 -0.56
CA ALA A 55 -9.80 -8.42 -0.87
C ALA A 55 -9.99 -8.23 -2.38
N LEU A 56 -8.97 -7.70 -3.06
CA LEU A 56 -8.99 -7.45 -4.50
C LEU A 56 -9.21 -8.72 -5.34
N ASN A 57 -8.71 -9.88 -4.91
CA ASN A 57 -8.90 -11.17 -5.60
C ASN A 57 -10.36 -11.62 -5.75
N GLY A 58 -11.26 -11.10 -4.91
CA GLY A 58 -12.71 -11.38 -4.99
C GLY A 58 -13.54 -10.13 -5.28
N ALA A 59 -12.89 -8.99 -5.51
CA ALA A 59 -13.54 -7.70 -5.59
C ALA A 59 -14.32 -7.52 -6.90
N GLY A 60 -15.48 -6.87 -6.80
CA GLY A 60 -16.17 -6.35 -7.98
C GLY A 60 -15.45 -5.13 -8.57
N PRO A 61 -15.80 -4.68 -9.79
CA PRO A 61 -15.16 -3.52 -10.44
C PRO A 61 -15.20 -2.24 -9.59
N GLN A 62 -16.29 -2.01 -8.86
CA GLN A 62 -16.42 -0.84 -7.99
C GLN A 62 -15.49 -0.89 -6.77
N GLU A 63 -15.36 -2.07 -6.14
CA GLU A 63 -14.46 -2.26 -5.01
C GLU A 63 -12.99 -2.16 -5.45
N ALA A 64 -12.66 -2.70 -6.62
CA ALA A 64 -11.33 -2.55 -7.22
C ALA A 64 -10.98 -1.07 -7.48
N ASP A 65 -11.92 -0.27 -7.97
CA ASP A 65 -11.76 1.17 -8.17
C ASP A 65 -11.49 1.93 -6.87
N GLU A 66 -12.27 1.62 -5.82
CA GLU A 66 -12.12 2.27 -4.52
C GLU A 66 -10.75 1.94 -3.90
N ILE A 67 -10.33 0.68 -4.01
CA ILE A 67 -8.98 0.24 -3.60
C ILE A 67 -7.93 0.98 -4.42
N ALA A 68 -8.04 0.99 -5.75
CA ALA A 68 -7.08 1.63 -6.63
C ALA A 68 -6.95 3.14 -6.36
N ALA A 69 -8.05 3.85 -6.15
CA ALA A 69 -8.05 5.27 -5.83
C ALA A 69 -7.31 5.56 -4.52
N ARG A 70 -7.55 4.76 -3.48
CA ARG A 70 -6.85 4.87 -2.19
C ARG A 70 -5.35 4.64 -2.33
N TYR A 71 -4.95 3.61 -3.08
CA TYR A 71 -3.53 3.30 -3.28
C TYR A 71 -2.83 4.29 -4.22
N ALA A 72 -3.53 4.85 -5.21
CA ALA A 72 -3.01 5.94 -6.04
C ALA A 72 -2.76 7.21 -5.22
N ALA A 73 -3.70 7.59 -4.34
CA ALA A 73 -3.50 8.70 -3.43
C ALA A 73 -2.32 8.45 -2.50
N ARG A 74 -2.23 7.23 -1.93
CA ARG A 74 -1.13 6.87 -1.05
C ARG A 74 0.21 6.87 -1.76
N ALA A 75 0.31 6.32 -2.96
CA ALA A 75 1.54 6.33 -3.75
C ALA A 75 2.05 7.76 -4.00
N LYS A 76 1.16 8.70 -4.32
CA LYS A 76 1.51 10.13 -4.47
C LYS A 76 2.05 10.76 -3.18
N GLU A 77 1.43 10.44 -2.04
CA GLU A 77 1.92 10.91 -0.73
C GLU A 77 3.31 10.35 -0.38
N LEU A 78 3.62 9.13 -0.83
CA LEU A 78 4.90 8.48 -0.58
C LEU A 78 6.01 8.96 -1.52
N ASP A 79 5.66 9.30 -2.76
CA ASP A 79 6.59 9.90 -3.74
C ASP A 79 7.02 11.32 -3.34
N GLY A 80 6.17 12.02 -2.58
CA GLY A 80 6.47 13.34 -2.03
C GLY A 80 7.26 13.36 -0.72
N GLN A 81 7.67 12.21 -0.16
CA GLN A 81 8.40 12.08 1.11
C GLN A 81 9.90 11.86 0.90
#